data_AF-A0A2A2QLG4-F1
#
_entry.id   AF-A0A2A2QLG4-F1
#
_cell.length_a   1.000
_cell.length_b   1.000
_cell.length_c   1.000
_cell.angle_alpha   90.00
_cell.angle_beta   90.00
_cell.angle_gamma   90.00
#
_symmetry.space_group_name_H-M   'P 1'
#
loop_
_entity.id
_entity.type
_entity.pdbx_description
1 polymer ?
#
loop_
_entity_poly.entity_id
_entity_poly.type
_entity_poly.pdbx_seq_one_letter_code
_entity_poly.pdbx_strand_id
1 'polypeptide(L)' 'MDRYFATTDRIRLNAESFPIKFDDYRRALVPKSYLAIYYFVEPERSVIAAVIDARRHPRLIRDLIRTRR' A
#
# COMPACT_ATOMS: atom_id res chain seq x y z
N MET A 1 -3.29 -1.38 -13.54
CA MET A 1 -2.14 -2.21 -13.16
C MET A 1 -0.93 -1.34 -12.84
N ASP A 2 -0.58 -0.40 -13.71
CA ASP A 2 0.69 0.34 -13.70
C ASP A 2 1.02 1.08 -12.40
N ARG A 3 0.02 1.63 -11.71
CA ARG A 3 0.23 2.34 -10.44
C ARG A 3 0.72 1.45 -9.29
N TYR A 4 0.39 0.16 -9.34
CA TYR A 4 0.85 -0.81 -8.33
C TYR A 4 2.35 -1.07 -8.52
N PHE A 5 2.74 -1.33 -9.77
CA PHE A 5 4.14 -1.51 -10.16
C PHE A 5 4.96 -0.24 -9.88
N ALA A 6 4.43 0.94 -10.21
CA ALA A 6 5.09 2.21 -9.89
C ALA A 6 5.33 2.41 -8.37
N THR A 7 4.43 1.89 -7.52
CA THR A 7 4.62 1.97 -6.05
C THR A 7 5.69 0.98 -5.60
N THR A 8 5.71 -0.24 -6.14
CA THR A 8 6.77 -1.21 -5.84
C THR A 8 8.13 -0.80 -6.41
N ASP A 9 8.17 -0.10 -7.55
CA ASP A 9 9.39 0.46 -8.12
C ASP A 9 9.98 1.55 -7.23
N ARG A 10 9.14 2.39 -6.63
CA ARG A 10 9.58 3.37 -5.64
C ARG A 10 10.15 2.69 -4.39
N ILE A 11 9.53 1.62 -3.92
CA ILE A 11 10.07 0.80 -2.82
C ILE A 11 11.44 0.22 -3.22
N ARG A 12 11.58 -0.30 -4.45
CA ARG A 12 12.84 -0.83 -4.96
C ARG A 12 13.95 0.23 -5.03
N LEU A 13 13.61 1.45 -5.43
CA LEU A 13 14.59 2.55 -5.56
C LEU A 13 15.01 3.14 -4.21
N ASN A 14 14.08 3.23 -3.26
CA ASN A 14 14.36 3.70 -1.91
C ASN A 14 13.38 3.07 -0.91
N ALA A 15 13.78 1.93 -0.36
CA ALA A 15 12.98 1.12 0.54
C ALA A 15 12.68 1.83 1.88
N GLU A 16 13.48 2.83 2.26
CA GLU A 16 13.31 3.52 3.54
C GLU A 16 12.46 4.79 3.43
N SER A 17 12.04 5.15 2.22
CA SER A 17 11.28 6.38 1.94
C SER A 17 9.85 6.39 2.48
N PHE A 18 9.28 5.22 2.81
CA PHE A 18 7.94 5.11 3.40
C PHE A 18 8.01 4.89 4.92
N PRO A 19 7.07 5.47 5.68
CA PRO A 19 7.11 5.39 7.14
C PRO A 19 6.86 3.98 7.65
N ILE A 20 7.52 3.67 8.76
CA ILE A 20 7.22 2.52 9.62
C ILE A 20 5.81 2.69 10.19
N LYS A 21 5.03 1.61 10.23
CA LYS A 21 3.64 1.63 10.70
C LYS A 21 3.37 0.69 11.87
N PHE A 22 3.92 -0.53 11.83
CA PHE A 22 3.79 -1.55 12.88
C PHE A 22 5.11 -2.30 12.96
N ASP A 23 5.75 -2.31 14.12
CA ASP A 23 7.08 -2.91 14.31
C ASP A 23 8.05 -2.50 13.19
N ASP A 24 8.54 -3.46 12.40
CA ASP A 24 9.47 -3.20 11.29
C ASP A 24 8.78 -3.06 9.93
N TYR A 25 7.44 -3.14 9.90
CA TYR A 25 6.66 -3.01 8.67
C TYR A 25 6.46 -1.55 8.30
N ARG A 26 6.91 -1.23 7.10
CA ARG A 26 6.66 0.04 6.40
C ARG A 26 5.38 -0.05 5.58
N ARG A 27 4.76 1.11 5.34
CA ARG A 27 3.50 1.21 4.60
C ARG A 27 3.57 2.23 3.46
N ALA A 28 3.35 1.77 2.24
CA ALA A 28 3.17 2.61 1.07
C ALA A 28 1.70 2.68 0.65
N LEU A 29 1.13 3.89 0.56
CA LEU A 29 -0.20 4.08 0.00
C LEU A 29 -0.11 4.15 -1.53
N VAL A 30 -0.91 3.34 -2.22
CA VAL A 30 -0.92 3.36 -3.69
C VAL A 30 -1.69 4.60 -4.16
N PRO A 31 -1.07 5.49 -4.95
CA PRO A 31 -1.72 6.72 -5.39
C PRO A 31 -3.03 6.47 -6.14
N LYS A 32 -4.06 7.29 -5.84
CA LYS A 32 -5.39 7.20 -6.45
C LYS A 32 -6.02 5.80 -6.33
N SER A 33 -5.70 5.09 -5.25
CA SER A 33 -6.25 3.77 -4.94
C SER A 33 -6.59 3.69 -3.46
N TYR A 34 -7.39 2.70 -3.09
CA TYR A 34 -7.66 2.36 -1.70
C TYR A 34 -6.68 1.33 -1.16
N LEU A 35 -5.71 0.88 -1.95
CA LEU A 35 -4.76 -0.14 -1.53
C LEU A 35 -3.53 0.45 -0.83
N ALA A 36 -3.07 -0.25 0.18
CA ALA A 36 -1.81 -0.03 0.88
C ALA A 36 -0.93 -1.28 0.77
N ILE A 37 0.36 -1.07 0.52
CA ILE A 37 1.38 -2.11 0.48
C ILE A 37 2.13 -2.08 1.81
N TYR A 38 2.17 -3.21 2.50
CA TYR A 38 2.97 -3.43 3.69
C TYR A 38 4.19 -4.25 3.32
N TYR A 39 5.36 -3.81 3.76
CA TYR A 39 6.63 -4.44 3.44
C TYR A 39 7.64 -4.18 4.56
N PHE A 40 8.71 -4.96 4.61
CA PHE A 40 9.86 -4.72 5.48
C PHE A 40 11.14 -4.77 4.64
N VAL A 41 12.23 -4.26 5.23
CA VAL A 41 13.53 -4.14 4.55
C VAL A 41 14.49 -5.16 5.14
N GLU A 42 15.06 -5.98 4.27
CA GLU A 42 16.18 -6.88 4.57
C GLU A 42 17.46 -6.29 3.96
N PRO A 43 18.67 -6.77 4.35
CA PRO A 43 19.93 -6.18 3.89
C PRO A 43 20.08 -6.07 2.35
N GLU A 44 19.52 -7.03 1.60
CA GLU A 44 19.68 -7.09 0.14
C GLU A 44 18.39 -6.83 -0.64
N ARG A 45 17.24 -6.74 0.03
CA ARG A 45 15.94 -6.66 -0.64
C ARG A 45 14.85 -6.04 0.21
N SER A 46 13.76 -5.64 -0.44
CA SER A 46 12.50 -5.32 0.22
C SER A 46 11.52 -6.47 0.02
N VAL A 47 10.86 -6.89 1.09
CA VAL A 47 9.90 -8.00 1.05
C VAL A 47 8.49 -7.45 1.23
N ILE A 48 7.66 -7.60 0.19
CA ILE A 48 6.24 -7.23 0.26
C ILE A 48 5.51 -8.30 1.06
N ALA A 49 5.00 -7.92 2.23
CA ALA A 49 4.29 -8.81 3.13
C ALA A 49 2.79 -8.89 2.80
N ALA A 50 2.17 -7.76 2.45
CA ALA A 50 0.74 -7.73 2.12
C ALA A 50 0.36 -6.53 1.23
N VAL A 51 -0.72 -6.71 0.48
CA VAL A 51 -1.44 -5.61 -0.20
C VAL A 51 -2.88 -5.63 0.29
N ILE A 52 -3.28 -4.59 1.02
CA ILE A 52 -4.60 -4.56 1.69
C ILE A 52 -5.40 -3.34 1.28
N ASP A 53 -6.73 -3.44 1.36
CA ASP A 53 -7.61 -2.28 1.29
C ASP A 53 -7.49 -1.46 2.59
N ALA A 54 -6.99 -0.24 2.47
CA ALA A 54 -6.70 0.66 3.58
C ALA A 54 -7.99 1.25 4.22
N ARG A 55 -9.16 1.01 3.62
CA ARG A 55 -10.44 1.46 4.16
C ARG A 55 -10.85 0.57 5.34
N ARG A 56 -11.37 1.18 6.41
CA ARG A 56 -11.92 0.46 7.58
C ARG A 56 -13.06 -0.50 7.21
N HIS A 57 -13.98 -0.07 6.34
CA HIS A 57 -15.11 -0.87 5.89
C HIS A 57 -15.25 -0.81 4.36
N PRO A 58 -14.47 -1.61 3.62
CA PRO A 58 -14.41 -1.50 2.15
C PRO A 58 -15.76 -1.72 1.46
N ARG A 59 -16.59 -2.65 1.96
CA ARG A 59 -17.93 -2.93 1.42
C ARG A 59 -18.84 -1.70 1.57
N LEU A 60 -19.03 -1.23 2.81
CA LEU A 60 -19.86 -0.08 3.13
C LEU A 60 -19.46 1.19 2.35
N ILE A 61 -18.16 1.46 2.22
CA ILE A 61 -17.68 2.62 1.46
C ILE A 61 -17.96 2.47 -0.04
N ARG A 62 -17.83 1.26 -0.61
CA ARG A 62 -18.18 1.02 -2.02
C ARG A 62 -19.67 1.23 -2.26
N ASP A 63 -20.50 0.77 -1.34
CA ASP A 63 -21.96 0.91 -1.45
C ASP A 63 -22.37 2.39 -1.38
N LEU A 64 -21.82 3.16 -0.42
CA LEU A 64 -22.03 4.61 -0.34
C LEU A 64 -21.64 5.37 -1.61
N ILE A 65 -20.53 4.99 -2.26
CA ILE A 65 -20.09 5.62 -3.51
C ILE A 65 -21.04 5.28 -4.66
N ARG A 66 -21.55 4.06 -4.71
CA ARG A 66 -22.47 3.62 -5.77
C ARG A 66 -23.81 4.35 -5.69
N THR A 67 -24.34 4.58 -4.50
CA THR A 67 -25.61 5.30 -4.30
C THR A 67 -25.52 6.79 -4.61
N ARG A 68 -24.30 7.35 -4.69
CA ARG A 68 -24.05 8.77 -5.01
C ARG A 68 -23.86 9.06 -6.50
N ARG A 69 -23.87 8.03 -7.35
CA ARG A 69 -23.86 8.15 -8.82
C ARG A 69 -25.26 7.99 -9.37
#